data_AF-A0A0D3JGK7-F1
#
_entry.id   AF-A0A0D3JGK7-F1
#
_cell.length_a   1.000
_cell.length_b   1.000
_cell.length_c   1.000
_cell.angle_alpha   90.00
_cell.angle_beta   90.00
_cell.angle_gamma   90.00
#
_symmetry.space_group_name_H-M   'P 1'
#
loop_
_entity.id
_entity.type
_entity.pdbx_description
1 polymer ?
#
loop_
_entity_poly.entity_id
_entity_poly.type
_entity_poly.pdbx_seq_one_letter_code
_entity_poly.pdbx_strand_id
1 'polypeptide(L)'
;MLGVALLATLVARAAAHGAVSWPRPRNAIDHEDAAAQANATYPYRGQACPSPDGPGRTTGVLGQACFWFSNGCAIGCASCDGKSRGPIPSSGDPRWRRKFDLCGAAARATVCDPRLRTVNTGAACGSEEDWYYYSPWRAPGAAPVFDACGMAGGTPVAGKFGGHYSATAHAKQGDLGSKTLRKAAPSVTWTAGQTVEVAWTVLANHGGGYQYRLCRASEPLTEACFQRLPLRFVGRQSLLWDRKPVFGSCPWPPPGTSGGTRVWFEGTYVSNGTVPEGSMWARNPLPRNDHQDTFAGFAPARGRLRRMWGPYNVEVVDTLALPADLPHGEWVLGWRWDCEESNQVWASCSDVTIVSPARAAS
;
A
#
# COMPACT_ATOMS: atom_id res chain seq x y z
N MET A 1 -35.33 9.41 38.49
CA MET A 1 -34.44 8.45 37.82
C MET A 1 -33.64 9.21 36.78
N LEU A 2 -32.37 9.54 37.07
CA LEU A 2 -31.48 10.20 36.11
C LEU A 2 -31.06 9.18 35.05
N GLY A 3 -31.47 9.40 33.80
CA GLY A 3 -31.02 8.61 32.66
C GLY A 3 -29.55 8.92 32.35
N VAL A 4 -28.68 7.93 32.53
CA VAL A 4 -27.29 7.98 32.08
C VAL A 4 -27.29 7.75 30.56
N ALA A 5 -27.07 8.82 29.79
CA ALA A 5 -26.79 8.71 28.37
C ALA A 5 -25.39 8.09 28.19
N LEU A 6 -25.32 6.84 27.75
CA LEU A 6 -24.07 6.24 27.27
C LEU A 6 -23.63 7.01 26.01
N LEU A 7 -22.65 7.89 26.16
CA LEU A 7 -21.85 8.35 25.01
C LEU A 7 -21.06 7.15 24.49
N ALA A 8 -21.58 6.50 23.45
CA ALA A 8 -20.79 5.58 22.65
C ALA A 8 -19.65 6.38 22.02
N THR A 9 -18.45 6.26 22.59
CA THR A 9 -17.22 6.73 21.97
C THR A 9 -17.00 5.92 20.71
N LEU A 10 -17.40 6.47 19.56
CA LEU A 10 -17.00 6.00 18.24
C LEU A 10 -15.48 6.17 18.15
N VAL A 11 -14.73 5.16 18.61
CA VAL A 11 -13.31 5.04 18.30
C VAL A 11 -13.23 4.92 16.78
N ALA A 12 -12.83 6.01 16.13
CA ALA A 12 -12.59 6.04 14.70
C ALA A 12 -11.58 4.92 14.38
N ARG A 13 -12.08 3.85 13.76
CA ARG A 13 -11.26 2.79 13.17
C ARG A 13 -10.53 3.39 11.99
N ALA A 14 -9.44 4.09 12.27
CA ALA A 14 -8.53 4.54 11.24
C ALA A 14 -7.70 3.30 10.87
N ALA A 15 -8.05 2.68 9.76
CA ALA A 15 -7.21 1.68 9.11
C ALA A 15 -6.82 2.28 7.76
N ALA A 16 -5.52 2.29 7.49
CA ALA A 16 -5.01 2.46 6.14
C ALA A 16 -5.55 1.34 5.25
N HIS A 17 -5.58 1.52 3.94
CA HIS A 17 -6.01 0.48 3.01
C HIS A 17 -5.45 0.82 1.62
N GLY A 18 -4.45 0.06 1.16
CA GLY A 18 -3.87 0.23 -0.18
C GLY A 18 -3.43 -1.11 -0.75
N ALA A 19 -3.51 -1.27 -2.07
CA ALA A 19 -3.13 -2.50 -2.73
C ALA A 19 -2.70 -2.26 -4.17
N VAL A 20 -1.80 -3.11 -4.66
CA VAL A 20 -1.48 -3.17 -6.09
C VAL A 20 -2.75 -3.55 -6.87
N SER A 21 -3.03 -2.80 -7.92
CA SER A 21 -4.10 -3.10 -8.88
C SER A 21 -3.55 -3.68 -10.18
N TRP A 22 -2.28 -3.41 -10.49
CA TRP A 22 -1.59 -3.95 -11.66
C TRP A 22 -0.07 -4.12 -11.44
N PRO A 23 0.52 -5.28 -11.77
CA PRO A 23 -0.12 -6.54 -12.14
C PRO A 23 -0.97 -7.11 -10.98
N ARG A 24 -1.97 -7.95 -11.28
CA ARG A 24 -2.89 -8.48 -10.27
C ARG A 24 -2.12 -9.16 -9.13
N PRO A 25 -2.31 -8.75 -7.86
CA PRO A 25 -1.61 -9.36 -6.73
C PRO A 25 -2.29 -10.66 -6.29
N ARG A 26 -1.49 -11.56 -5.70
CA ARG A 26 -1.96 -12.72 -4.94
C ARG A 26 -2.91 -12.30 -3.82
N ASN A 27 -2.73 -11.10 -3.26
CA ASN A 27 -3.58 -10.53 -2.21
C ASN A 27 -5.03 -10.34 -2.65
N ALA A 28 -5.28 -10.26 -3.96
CA ALA A 28 -6.60 -10.25 -4.54
C ALA A 28 -7.16 -11.67 -4.74
N ILE A 29 -6.68 -12.69 -4.01
CA ILE A 29 -7.08 -14.11 -4.21
C ILE A 29 -8.59 -14.32 -4.17
N ASP A 30 -9.31 -13.52 -3.39
CA ASP A 30 -10.77 -13.63 -3.28
C ASP A 30 -11.49 -13.27 -4.60
N HIS A 31 -10.79 -12.77 -5.63
CA HIS A 31 -11.33 -12.64 -6.98
C HIS A 31 -11.77 -13.99 -7.58
N GLU A 32 -11.31 -15.12 -7.04
CA GLU A 32 -11.74 -16.45 -7.48
C GLU A 32 -13.10 -16.87 -6.89
N ASP A 33 -13.59 -16.15 -5.87
CA ASP A 33 -14.89 -16.43 -5.27
C ASP A 33 -16.00 -15.86 -6.17
N ALA A 34 -16.68 -16.76 -6.88
CA ALA A 34 -17.79 -16.43 -7.78
C ALA A 34 -18.94 -15.72 -7.05
N ALA A 35 -19.20 -16.06 -5.77
CA ALA A 35 -20.23 -15.39 -4.98
C ALA A 35 -19.80 -13.97 -4.63
N ALA A 36 -18.50 -13.75 -4.43
CA ALA A 36 -17.95 -12.43 -4.18
C ALA A 36 -17.83 -11.55 -5.42
N GLN A 37 -17.63 -12.15 -6.60
CA GLN A 37 -17.78 -11.45 -7.87
C GLN A 37 -19.23 -11.02 -8.13
N ALA A 38 -20.21 -11.85 -7.74
CA ALA A 38 -21.63 -11.58 -7.94
C ALA A 38 -22.20 -10.53 -6.96
N ASN A 39 -21.64 -10.43 -5.75
CA ASN A 39 -22.01 -9.43 -4.76
C ASN A 39 -20.76 -8.86 -4.08
N ALA A 40 -20.30 -7.70 -4.52
CA ALA A 40 -19.05 -7.09 -4.06
C ALA A 40 -18.98 -6.72 -2.56
N THR A 41 -20.07 -6.91 -1.80
CA THR A 41 -20.10 -6.73 -0.35
C THR A 41 -20.19 -8.04 0.43
N TYR A 42 -20.39 -9.16 -0.26
CA TYR A 42 -20.44 -10.51 0.29
C TYR A 42 -19.23 -11.31 -0.21
N PRO A 43 -18.55 -12.14 0.60
CA PRO A 43 -18.72 -12.34 2.04
C PRO A 43 -18.11 -11.20 2.89
N TYR A 44 -17.58 -10.14 2.26
CA TYR A 44 -16.70 -9.14 2.90
C TYR A 44 -17.38 -8.17 3.88
N ARG A 45 -18.71 -8.22 4.04
CA ARG A 45 -19.50 -7.32 4.92
C ARG A 45 -19.15 -5.83 4.74
N GLY A 46 -18.89 -5.40 3.50
CA GLY A 46 -18.49 -4.02 3.18
C GLY A 46 -16.99 -3.70 3.32
N GLN A 47 -16.13 -4.71 3.49
CA GLN A 47 -14.65 -4.62 3.57
C GLN A 47 -13.98 -4.88 2.22
N ALA A 48 -14.64 -4.55 1.11
CA ALA A 48 -14.06 -4.76 -0.20
C ALA A 48 -13.19 -3.56 -0.61
N CYS A 49 -12.15 -3.84 -1.36
CA CYS A 49 -11.18 -2.85 -1.78
C CYS A 49 -11.67 -2.01 -2.96
N PRO A 50 -11.14 -0.79 -3.13
CA PRO A 50 -11.51 0.07 -4.24
C PRO A 50 -11.24 -0.62 -5.55
N SER A 51 -12.18 -0.53 -6.48
CA SER A 51 -11.97 -0.94 -7.85
C SER A 51 -11.83 0.29 -8.73
N PRO A 52 -10.85 0.32 -9.65
CA PRO A 52 -10.68 1.47 -10.55
C PRO A 52 -11.84 1.70 -11.53
N ASP A 53 -12.79 0.76 -11.59
CA ASP A 53 -13.94 0.57 -12.49
C ASP A 53 -15.03 1.64 -12.47
N GLY A 54 -14.96 2.55 -11.51
CA GLY A 54 -15.91 3.64 -11.36
C GLY A 54 -16.20 4.01 -9.91
N PRO A 55 -16.83 5.17 -9.67
CA PRO A 55 -17.02 5.72 -8.35
C PRO A 55 -17.94 4.83 -7.50
N GLY A 56 -17.48 4.48 -6.29
CA GLY A 56 -18.29 3.77 -5.29
C GLY A 56 -18.58 2.31 -5.60
N ARG A 57 -17.90 1.70 -6.58
CA ARG A 57 -17.97 0.27 -6.83
C ARG A 57 -16.76 -0.41 -6.21
N THR A 58 -16.99 -1.13 -5.11
CA THR A 58 -16.13 -2.26 -4.80
C THR A 58 -16.43 -3.34 -5.83
N THR A 59 -15.42 -4.06 -6.29
CA THR A 59 -15.62 -5.27 -7.10
C THR A 59 -14.94 -6.42 -6.39
N GLY A 60 -15.38 -7.65 -6.64
CA GLY A 60 -14.66 -8.84 -6.20
C GLY A 60 -13.24 -8.93 -6.77
N VAL A 61 -12.86 -8.10 -7.75
CA VAL A 61 -11.59 -8.26 -8.48
C VAL A 61 -10.36 -7.93 -7.64
N LEU A 62 -10.45 -6.97 -6.73
CA LEU A 62 -9.42 -6.76 -5.70
C LEU A 62 -9.80 -7.35 -4.34
N GLY A 63 -11.05 -7.80 -4.17
CA GLY A 63 -11.51 -8.49 -2.96
C GLY A 63 -11.06 -7.76 -1.69
N GLN A 64 -10.27 -8.44 -0.86
CA GLN A 64 -9.67 -7.90 0.36
C GLN A 64 -8.17 -7.58 0.24
N ALA A 65 -7.64 -7.33 -0.97
CA ALA A 65 -6.21 -7.08 -1.20
C ALA A 65 -5.64 -5.92 -0.37
N CYS A 66 -6.45 -4.88 -0.16
CA CYS A 66 -6.18 -3.73 0.70
C CYS A 66 -6.40 -3.99 2.19
N PHE A 67 -6.44 -5.24 2.64
CA PHE A 67 -6.39 -5.64 4.05
C PHE A 67 -5.10 -6.39 4.39
N TRP A 68 -4.11 -6.42 3.48
CA TRP A 68 -2.82 -7.07 3.71
C TRP A 68 -1.75 -6.04 4.07
N PHE A 69 -1.33 -6.04 5.33
CA PHE A 69 -0.35 -5.07 5.84
C PHE A 69 0.32 -5.60 7.11
N SER A 70 1.20 -4.81 7.70
CA SER A 70 1.76 -5.07 9.04
C SER A 70 1.45 -3.87 9.93
N ASN A 71 0.76 -4.10 11.04
CA ASN A 71 0.40 -3.07 12.00
C ASN A 71 1.40 -3.01 13.17
N GLY A 72 1.65 -1.80 13.69
CA GLY A 72 2.52 -1.61 14.84
C GLY A 72 4.00 -1.67 14.48
N CYS A 73 4.34 -1.25 13.27
CA CYS A 73 5.71 -1.25 12.76
C CYS A 73 6.25 0.19 12.77
N ALA A 74 7.38 0.41 13.41
CA ALA A 74 8.02 1.72 13.50
C ALA A 74 9.53 1.57 13.26
N ILE A 75 10.18 2.67 12.85
CA ILE A 75 11.62 2.66 12.61
C ILE A 75 12.38 2.39 13.92
N GLY A 76 13.47 1.63 13.85
CA GLY A 76 14.25 1.21 15.01
C GLY A 76 13.72 0.00 15.76
N CYS A 77 12.47 -0.42 15.50
CA CYS A 77 11.91 -1.59 16.16
C CYS A 77 12.40 -2.88 15.50
N ALA A 78 12.70 -3.89 16.33
CA ALA A 78 13.11 -5.21 15.83
C ALA A 78 11.94 -6.01 15.23
N SER A 79 10.72 -5.75 15.69
CA SER A 79 9.49 -6.41 15.23
C SER A 79 8.29 -5.48 15.33
N CYS A 80 7.23 -5.83 14.61
CA CYS A 80 5.94 -5.15 14.75
C CYS A 80 5.19 -5.65 15.99
N ASP A 81 4.55 -4.76 16.73
CA ASP A 81 3.81 -5.15 17.95
C ASP A 81 2.38 -5.68 17.67
N GLY A 82 1.85 -5.42 16.47
CA GLY A 82 0.50 -5.81 16.05
C GLY A 82 -0.63 -5.10 16.79
N LYS A 83 -0.32 -4.15 17.69
CA LYS A 83 -1.25 -3.58 18.68
C LYS A 83 -1.33 -2.07 18.64
N SER A 84 -0.29 -1.39 18.15
CA SER A 84 -0.22 0.07 18.14
C SER A 84 -0.42 0.64 16.73
N ARG A 85 -0.89 1.88 16.65
CA ARG A 85 -1.02 2.64 15.38
C ARG A 85 -0.02 3.78 15.26
N GLY A 86 0.65 4.16 16.35
CA GLY A 86 1.41 5.40 16.42
C GLY A 86 0.53 6.60 16.81
N PRO A 87 1.01 7.83 16.57
CA PRO A 87 0.32 9.07 16.93
C PRO A 87 -1.08 9.24 16.33
N ILE A 88 -2.01 9.72 17.15
CA ILE A 88 -3.36 10.14 16.73
C ILE A 88 -3.60 11.55 17.30
N PRO A 89 -3.22 12.61 16.56
CA PRO A 89 -3.35 13.99 17.05
C PRO A 89 -4.78 14.39 17.42
N SER A 90 -5.77 13.80 16.75
CA SER A 90 -7.20 14.03 17.02
C SER A 90 -7.78 13.19 18.16
N SER A 91 -6.98 12.33 18.82
CA SER A 91 -7.46 11.48 19.89
C SER A 91 -7.74 12.29 21.16
N GLY A 92 -8.88 12.04 21.82
CA GLY A 92 -9.14 12.56 23.16
C GLY A 92 -8.33 11.86 24.26
N ASP A 93 -7.69 10.73 23.95
CA ASP A 93 -6.86 9.97 24.88
C ASP A 93 -5.39 10.44 24.77
N PRO A 94 -4.81 11.05 25.83
CA PRO A 94 -3.42 11.53 25.84
C PRO A 94 -2.40 10.44 25.53
N ARG A 95 -2.74 9.16 25.78
CA ARG A 95 -1.87 8.03 25.46
C ARG A 95 -1.67 7.82 23.97
N TRP A 96 -2.53 8.38 23.12
CA TRP A 96 -2.42 8.35 21.65
C TRP A 96 -2.12 9.74 21.07
N ARG A 97 -2.31 10.80 21.86
CA ARG A 97 -2.11 12.18 21.46
C ARG A 97 -0.68 12.67 21.81
N ARG A 98 0.35 12.02 21.26
CA ARG A 98 1.77 12.44 21.40
C ARG A 98 2.67 11.87 20.30
N LYS A 99 3.95 12.24 20.28
CA LYS A 99 5.00 11.52 19.53
C LYS A 99 5.33 10.18 20.22
N PHE A 100 5.49 9.10 19.45
CA PHE A 100 5.71 7.74 19.97
C PHE A 100 7.02 7.15 19.46
N ASP A 101 7.98 6.94 20.35
CA ASP A 101 9.00 5.92 20.13
C ASP A 101 8.40 4.58 20.58
N LEU A 102 7.93 3.77 19.62
CA LEU A 102 7.14 2.57 19.92
C LEU A 102 7.94 1.52 20.70
N CYS A 103 9.24 1.41 20.43
CA CYS A 103 10.13 0.38 20.98
C CYS A 103 11.24 0.96 21.87
N GLY A 104 11.26 2.27 22.10
CA GLY A 104 12.27 2.94 22.91
C GLY A 104 13.67 2.89 22.30
N ALA A 105 13.77 2.72 20.98
CA ALA A 105 15.03 2.52 20.27
C ALA A 105 15.75 3.85 19.95
N ALA A 106 15.10 4.99 20.18
CA ALA A 106 15.58 6.33 19.87
C ALA A 106 16.09 6.48 18.43
N ALA A 107 15.45 5.76 17.49
CA ALA A 107 15.83 5.78 16.09
C ALA A 107 15.74 7.19 15.49
N ARG A 108 16.62 7.46 14.52
CA ARG A 108 16.66 8.75 13.83
C ARG A 108 15.92 8.65 12.50
N ALA A 109 15.01 9.59 12.26
CA ALA A 109 14.41 9.78 10.96
C ALA A 109 15.47 10.23 9.94
N THR A 110 15.41 9.68 8.73
CA THR A 110 16.24 10.08 7.59
C THR A 110 15.49 11.02 6.65
N VAL A 111 14.17 10.93 6.60
CA VAL A 111 13.31 11.87 5.85
C VAL A 111 12.96 13.06 6.74
N CYS A 112 13.81 14.09 6.70
CA CYS A 112 13.61 15.35 7.44
C CYS A 112 13.17 16.52 6.56
N ASP A 113 13.40 16.49 5.25
CA ASP A 113 12.98 17.57 4.35
C ASP A 113 11.43 17.62 4.28
N PRO A 114 10.79 18.76 4.64
CA PRO A 114 9.34 18.92 4.56
C PRO A 114 8.74 18.57 3.19
N ARG A 115 9.49 18.78 2.09
CA ARG A 115 9.03 18.48 0.72
C ARG A 115 8.91 16.98 0.44
N LEU A 116 9.60 16.16 1.23
CA LEU A 116 9.60 14.70 1.11
C LEU A 116 8.58 14.04 2.06
N ARG A 117 7.97 14.83 2.96
CA ARG A 117 6.88 14.41 3.84
C ARG A 117 5.52 14.63 3.17
N THR A 118 4.51 13.97 3.69
CA THR A 118 3.12 13.97 3.19
C THR A 118 2.12 14.45 4.23
N VAL A 119 2.49 14.38 5.52
CA VAL A 119 1.73 14.88 6.67
C VAL A 119 2.70 15.55 7.64
N ASN A 120 2.20 16.43 8.50
CA ASN A 120 2.99 17.12 9.52
C ASN A 120 4.24 17.83 8.93
N THR A 121 4.05 18.44 7.76
CA THR A 121 5.14 19.05 6.97
C THR A 121 5.64 20.35 7.60
N GLY A 122 4.80 21.05 8.36
CA GLY A 122 5.16 22.29 9.06
C GLY A 122 6.02 22.10 10.31
N ALA A 123 6.14 20.88 10.83
CA ALA A 123 6.91 20.60 12.04
C ALA A 123 8.41 20.48 11.75
N ALA A 124 9.22 21.17 12.55
CA ALA A 124 10.68 21.04 12.52
C ALA A 124 11.09 19.58 12.77
N CYS A 125 12.08 19.06 12.03
CA CYS A 125 12.43 17.65 12.16
C CYS A 125 12.86 17.31 13.58
N GLY A 126 12.21 16.31 14.18
CA GLY A 126 12.54 15.84 15.52
C GLY A 126 11.97 16.67 16.67
N SER A 127 11.29 17.79 16.41
CA SER A 127 10.66 18.60 17.47
C SER A 127 9.54 17.84 18.19
N GLU A 128 8.99 18.42 19.26
CA GLU A 128 7.84 17.87 19.98
C GLU A 128 6.59 17.82 19.09
N GLU A 129 6.50 18.76 18.15
CA GLU A 129 5.48 18.82 17.10
C GLU A 129 5.79 17.90 15.92
N ASP A 130 6.89 17.14 15.92
CA ASP A 130 7.13 16.11 14.90
C ASP A 130 6.49 14.77 15.31
N TRP A 131 5.15 14.75 15.32
CA TRP A 131 4.35 13.63 15.82
C TRP A 131 4.74 12.30 15.18
N TYR A 132 4.86 12.29 13.86
CA TYR A 132 5.08 11.09 13.05
C TYR A 132 6.55 10.71 12.87
N TYR A 133 7.47 11.29 13.65
CA TYR A 133 8.93 11.12 13.50
C TYR A 133 9.40 9.66 13.45
N TYR A 134 8.70 8.73 14.11
CA TYR A 134 9.07 7.31 14.16
C TYR A 134 8.25 6.42 13.20
N SER A 135 7.35 7.00 12.42
CA SER A 135 6.55 6.25 11.45
C SER A 135 7.44 5.64 10.35
N PRO A 136 7.03 4.53 9.71
CA PRO A 136 7.80 3.85 8.67
C PRO A 136 8.39 4.78 7.60
N TRP A 137 7.61 5.71 7.06
CA TRP A 137 8.08 6.61 6.00
C TRP A 137 9.25 7.51 6.43
N ARG A 138 9.44 7.73 7.73
CA ARG A 138 10.51 8.60 8.22
C ARG A 138 11.90 7.97 8.11
N ALA A 139 11.99 6.66 7.87
CA ALA A 139 13.18 6.00 7.35
C ALA A 139 12.76 4.86 6.39
N PRO A 140 12.52 5.16 5.09
CA PRO A 140 11.86 4.25 4.18
C PRO A 140 12.55 2.89 4.09
N GLY A 141 11.78 1.81 4.28
CA GLY A 141 12.28 0.44 4.26
C GLY A 141 12.79 -0.08 5.61
N ALA A 142 13.04 0.78 6.59
CA ALA A 142 13.70 0.41 7.84
C ALA A 142 12.75 -0.22 8.87
N ALA A 143 11.46 0.11 8.83
CA ALA A 143 10.49 -0.51 9.74
C ALA A 143 10.37 -2.02 9.45
N PRO A 144 10.20 -2.87 10.48
CA PRO A 144 9.97 -4.29 10.30
C PRO A 144 8.60 -4.55 9.67
N VAL A 145 8.36 -5.78 9.23
CA VAL A 145 7.05 -6.26 8.78
C VAL A 145 6.80 -7.65 9.35
N PHE A 146 5.54 -8.05 9.46
CA PHE A 146 5.20 -9.44 9.76
C PHE A 146 5.48 -10.35 8.57
N ASP A 147 5.21 -9.87 7.36
CA ASP A 147 5.37 -10.62 6.12
C ASP A 147 5.58 -9.66 4.94
N ALA A 148 6.43 -10.04 3.99
CA ALA A 148 6.74 -9.22 2.82
C ALA A 148 5.59 -9.10 1.83
N CYS A 149 4.62 -10.03 1.87
CA CYS A 149 3.36 -9.98 1.13
C CYS A 149 2.18 -9.55 2.01
N GLY A 150 2.45 -9.08 3.24
CA GLY A 150 1.47 -8.58 4.19
C GLY A 150 0.83 -9.66 5.07
N MET A 151 0.21 -9.23 6.18
CA MET A 151 -0.61 -10.08 7.04
C MET A 151 -2.08 -9.70 6.85
N ALA A 152 -2.96 -10.70 6.75
CA ALA A 152 -4.40 -10.50 6.64
C ALA A 152 -4.94 -9.74 7.87
N GLY A 153 -5.48 -8.55 7.63
CA GLY A 153 -5.96 -7.61 8.63
C GLY A 153 -4.85 -6.93 9.45
N GLY A 154 -3.58 -7.12 9.10
CA GLY A 154 -2.44 -6.42 9.69
C GLY A 154 -2.01 -6.86 11.08
N THR A 155 -2.72 -7.83 11.69
CA THR A 155 -2.46 -8.32 13.04
C THR A 155 -3.08 -9.71 13.22
N PRO A 156 -2.55 -10.57 14.13
CA PRO A 156 -3.13 -11.88 14.39
C PRO A 156 -4.56 -11.85 14.93
N VAL A 157 -4.96 -10.75 15.59
CA VAL A 157 -6.28 -10.62 16.24
C VAL A 157 -6.99 -9.37 15.75
N ALA A 158 -8.19 -9.54 15.18
CA ALA A 158 -8.98 -8.42 14.69
C ALA A 158 -9.31 -7.42 15.83
N GLY A 159 -9.07 -6.13 15.59
CA GLY A 159 -9.49 -5.06 16.50
C GLY A 159 -8.48 -3.93 16.75
N LYS A 160 -8.98 -2.90 17.46
CA LYS A 160 -8.35 -1.61 17.83
C LYS A 160 -7.74 -0.82 16.68
N PHE A 161 -6.62 -1.28 16.12
CA PHE A 161 -5.88 -0.61 15.06
C PHE A 161 -5.50 -1.53 13.88
N GLY A 162 -5.71 -2.84 14.04
CA GLY A 162 -5.73 -3.78 12.93
C GLY A 162 -7.00 -3.66 12.11
N GLY A 163 -6.90 -4.04 10.83
CA GLY A 163 -8.04 -4.25 9.96
C GLY A 163 -8.77 -5.52 10.37
N HIS A 164 -10.04 -5.61 9.99
CA HIS A 164 -10.79 -6.84 10.09
C HIS A 164 -10.76 -7.51 8.72
N TYR A 165 -10.10 -8.67 8.62
CA TYR A 165 -10.15 -9.51 7.43
C TYR A 165 -11.31 -10.50 7.58
N SER A 166 -12.26 -10.44 6.66
CA SER A 166 -13.35 -11.43 6.60
C SER A 166 -12.79 -12.75 6.07
N ALA A 167 -12.92 -13.81 6.87
CA ALA A 167 -12.43 -15.12 6.47
C ALA A 167 -13.13 -15.62 5.19
N THR A 168 -12.33 -16.18 4.28
CA THR A 168 -12.78 -16.83 3.05
C THR A 168 -12.23 -18.25 2.98
N ALA A 169 -12.49 -18.96 1.87
CA ALA A 169 -11.84 -20.24 1.61
C ALA A 169 -10.32 -20.13 1.42
N HIS A 170 -9.80 -18.92 1.18
CA HIS A 170 -8.41 -18.70 0.80
C HIS A 170 -7.54 -18.16 1.95
N ALA A 171 -8.11 -17.36 2.86
CA ALA A 171 -7.38 -16.77 3.97
C ALA A 171 -8.31 -16.36 5.12
N LYS A 172 -7.72 -16.14 6.30
CA LYS A 172 -8.37 -15.58 7.49
C LYS A 172 -7.46 -14.56 8.17
N GLN A 173 -8.02 -13.81 9.12
CA GLN A 173 -7.27 -12.86 9.95
C GLN A 173 -5.95 -13.46 10.48
N GLY A 174 -4.86 -12.72 10.36
CA GLY A 174 -3.54 -13.11 10.86
C GLY A 174 -2.71 -14.00 9.92
N ASP A 175 -3.29 -14.49 8.83
CA ASP A 175 -2.55 -15.26 7.84
C ASP A 175 -1.45 -14.42 7.17
N LEU A 176 -0.31 -15.05 6.88
CA LEU A 176 0.84 -14.40 6.25
C LEU A 176 0.77 -14.59 4.74
N GLY A 177 0.87 -13.50 3.97
CA GLY A 177 0.69 -13.50 2.52
C GLY A 177 1.66 -14.42 1.81
N SER A 178 2.94 -14.43 2.21
CA SER A 178 3.97 -15.29 1.61
C SER A 178 3.77 -16.79 1.86
N LYS A 179 2.92 -17.14 2.84
CA LYS A 179 2.70 -18.53 3.29
C LYS A 179 1.34 -19.07 2.88
N THR A 180 0.31 -18.25 3.00
CA THR A 180 -1.08 -18.63 2.76
C THR A 180 -1.48 -18.40 1.31
N LEU A 181 -1.03 -17.31 0.69
CA LEU A 181 -1.47 -16.97 -0.66
C LEU A 181 -0.74 -17.82 -1.69
N ARG A 182 -1.52 -18.65 -2.38
CA ARG A 182 -1.01 -19.50 -3.46
C ARG A 182 -0.43 -18.66 -4.58
N LYS A 183 0.57 -19.22 -5.26
CA LYS A 183 1.10 -18.70 -6.51
C LYS A 183 -0.04 -18.60 -7.53
N ALA A 184 -0.21 -17.44 -8.15
CA ALA A 184 -1.14 -17.23 -9.23
C ALA A 184 -0.45 -17.43 -10.59
N ALA A 185 -1.23 -17.73 -11.62
CA ALA A 185 -0.72 -17.63 -12.99
C ALA A 185 -0.27 -16.18 -13.25
N PRO A 186 0.95 -15.95 -13.76
CA PRO A 186 1.45 -14.60 -14.02
C PRO A 186 0.48 -13.82 -14.90
N SER A 187 0.08 -12.64 -14.44
CA SER A 187 -0.82 -11.76 -15.23
C SER A 187 -0.08 -11.00 -16.33
N VAL A 188 1.25 -11.00 -16.28
CA VAL A 188 2.13 -10.29 -17.21
C VAL A 188 3.40 -11.08 -17.49
N THR A 189 3.90 -10.92 -18.70
CA THR A 189 5.27 -11.29 -19.08
C THR A 189 6.01 -10.01 -19.46
N TRP A 190 7.17 -9.78 -18.85
CA TRP A 190 8.03 -8.63 -19.11
C TRP A 190 9.36 -9.08 -19.69
N THR A 191 9.98 -8.21 -20.48
CA THR A 191 11.33 -8.46 -21.00
C THR A 191 12.36 -7.82 -20.08
N ALA A 192 13.47 -8.51 -19.77
CA ALA A 192 14.58 -7.89 -19.06
C ALA A 192 15.07 -6.62 -19.78
N GLY A 193 15.40 -5.56 -19.05
CA GLY A 193 15.77 -4.25 -19.62
C GLY A 193 14.59 -3.37 -20.07
N GLN A 194 13.36 -3.89 -20.06
CA GLN A 194 12.17 -3.13 -20.43
C GLN A 194 11.78 -2.13 -19.34
N THR A 195 11.13 -1.03 -19.75
CA THR A 195 10.34 -0.18 -18.85
C THR A 195 8.89 -0.66 -18.78
N VAL A 196 8.36 -0.89 -17.59
CA VAL A 196 7.04 -1.50 -17.37
C VAL A 196 6.14 -0.62 -16.51
N GLU A 197 4.84 -0.64 -16.79
CA GLU A 197 3.86 0.07 -15.97
C GLU A 197 3.32 -0.83 -14.86
N VAL A 198 3.20 -0.25 -13.66
CA VAL A 198 2.55 -0.83 -12.49
C VAL A 198 1.55 0.16 -11.93
N ALA A 199 0.55 -0.33 -11.19
CA ALA A 199 -0.45 0.53 -10.58
C ALA A 199 -0.87 0.02 -9.20
N TRP A 200 -1.22 0.96 -8.33
CA TRP A 200 -1.81 0.67 -7.03
C TRP A 200 -2.95 1.64 -6.73
N THR A 201 -3.89 1.19 -5.91
CA THR A 201 -5.04 1.98 -5.45
C THR A 201 -5.00 2.15 -3.95
N VAL A 202 -5.65 3.21 -3.47
CA VAL A 202 -5.76 3.53 -2.06
C VAL A 202 -7.20 3.83 -1.69
N LEU A 203 -7.65 3.25 -0.58
CA LEU A 203 -8.93 3.53 0.04
C LEU A 203 -8.77 4.51 1.20
N ALA A 204 -7.84 4.24 2.11
CA ALA A 204 -7.55 5.10 3.25
C ALA A 204 -6.09 5.54 3.19
N ASN A 205 -5.90 6.82 2.90
CA ASN A 205 -4.59 7.39 2.62
C ASN A 205 -3.94 7.90 3.92
N HIS A 206 -2.83 7.28 4.32
CA HIS A 206 -2.02 7.73 5.46
C HIS A 206 -0.69 8.35 5.04
N GLY A 207 -0.66 8.91 3.83
CA GLY A 207 0.54 9.56 3.30
C GLY A 207 1.69 8.58 3.14
N GLY A 208 2.91 9.01 3.39
CA GLY A 208 4.12 8.20 3.32
C GLY A 208 4.67 8.01 1.92
N GLY A 209 5.22 6.84 1.65
CA GLY A 209 5.80 6.52 0.35
C GLY A 209 6.11 5.05 0.19
N TYR A 210 6.40 4.65 -1.04
CA TYR A 210 6.34 3.25 -1.45
C TYR A 210 7.46 2.88 -2.43
N GLN A 211 7.66 1.57 -2.58
CA GLN A 211 8.67 0.99 -3.46
C GLN A 211 8.16 -0.31 -4.06
N TYR A 212 8.67 -0.61 -5.27
CA TYR A 212 8.50 -1.88 -5.94
C TYR A 212 9.83 -2.64 -5.99
N ARG A 213 9.77 -3.96 -5.81
CA ARG A 213 10.93 -4.84 -5.66
C ARG A 213 10.65 -6.19 -6.32
N LEU A 214 11.69 -6.93 -6.68
CA LEU A 214 11.57 -8.28 -7.24
C LEU A 214 12.22 -9.32 -6.33
N CYS A 215 11.57 -10.47 -6.20
CA CYS A 215 12.11 -11.68 -5.57
C CYS A 215 11.87 -12.86 -6.53
N ARG A 216 12.82 -13.80 -6.64
CA ARG A 216 12.59 -15.00 -7.45
C ARG A 216 11.45 -15.83 -6.85
N ALA A 217 10.54 -16.32 -7.68
CA ALA A 217 9.40 -17.10 -7.19
C ALA A 217 9.82 -18.44 -6.56
N SER A 218 11.01 -18.95 -6.89
CA SER A 218 11.59 -20.16 -6.32
C SER A 218 12.23 -19.96 -4.94
N GLU A 219 12.34 -18.71 -4.47
CA GLU A 219 12.95 -18.38 -3.18
C GLU A 219 11.89 -18.10 -2.10
N PRO A 220 12.25 -18.23 -0.81
CA PRO A 220 11.40 -17.74 0.26
C PRO A 220 11.13 -16.23 0.11
N LEU A 221 9.85 -15.86 -0.04
CA LEU A 221 9.40 -14.47 -0.23
C LEU A 221 9.52 -13.66 1.08
N THR A 222 10.75 -13.36 1.48
CA THR A 222 11.10 -12.58 2.68
C THR A 222 11.44 -11.15 2.31
N GLU A 223 11.40 -10.21 3.27
CA GLU A 223 11.88 -8.84 3.02
C GLU A 223 13.33 -8.85 2.52
N ALA A 224 14.19 -9.69 3.09
CA ALA A 224 15.57 -9.84 2.64
C ALA A 224 15.67 -10.27 1.17
N CYS A 225 14.73 -11.08 0.66
CA CYS A 225 14.69 -11.42 -0.76
C CYS A 225 14.39 -10.21 -1.63
N PHE A 226 13.29 -9.50 -1.33
CA PHE A 226 12.87 -8.31 -2.07
C PHE A 226 13.89 -7.16 -1.98
N GLN A 227 14.57 -7.03 -0.84
CA GLN A 227 15.62 -6.03 -0.61
C GLN A 227 16.85 -6.25 -1.49
N ARG A 228 17.04 -7.42 -2.13
CA ARG A 228 18.14 -7.59 -3.10
C ARG A 228 17.89 -6.90 -4.43
N LEU A 229 16.63 -6.66 -4.80
CA LEU A 229 16.31 -6.08 -6.09
C LEU A 229 15.19 -5.04 -6.05
N PRO A 230 15.44 -3.86 -5.44
CA PRO A 230 14.58 -2.69 -5.62
C PRO A 230 14.56 -2.21 -7.07
N LEU A 231 13.37 -1.92 -7.59
CA LEU A 231 13.19 -1.38 -8.93
C LEU A 231 13.22 0.16 -8.90
N ARG A 232 13.79 0.75 -9.95
CA ARG A 232 13.86 2.21 -10.10
C ARG A 232 12.64 2.73 -10.84
N PHE A 233 12.07 3.82 -10.33
CA PHE A 233 11.07 4.60 -11.05
C PHE A 233 11.74 5.37 -12.19
N VAL A 234 11.09 5.45 -13.34
CA VAL A 234 11.54 6.20 -14.52
C VAL A 234 10.39 6.96 -15.16
N GLY A 235 10.69 8.07 -15.80
CA GLY A 235 9.68 8.91 -16.45
C GLY A 235 8.72 9.57 -15.46
N ARG A 236 7.58 10.05 -15.99
CA ARG A 236 6.54 10.74 -15.22
C ARG A 236 5.60 9.74 -14.56
N GLN A 237 5.10 10.08 -13.37
CA GLN A 237 4.00 9.34 -12.76
C GLN A 237 2.68 9.81 -13.34
N SER A 238 1.61 9.03 -13.14
CA SER A 238 0.27 9.48 -13.48
C SER A 238 -0.78 8.97 -12.53
N LEU A 239 -1.85 9.75 -12.39
CA LEU A 239 -3.08 9.30 -11.77
C LEU A 239 -4.06 8.89 -12.86
N LEU A 240 -4.70 7.74 -12.69
CA LEU A 240 -5.67 7.18 -13.61
C LEU A 240 -7.01 7.01 -12.91
N TRP A 241 -8.04 7.69 -13.40
CA TRP A 241 -9.41 7.62 -12.86
C TRP A 241 -10.34 6.85 -13.78
N ASP A 242 -11.32 6.17 -13.18
CA ASP A 242 -12.48 5.59 -13.87
C ASP A 242 -12.08 4.63 -15.01
N ARG A 243 -11.01 3.85 -14.79
CA ARG A 243 -10.54 2.87 -15.75
C ARG A 243 -11.66 1.86 -16.01
N LYS A 244 -12.06 1.65 -17.25
CA LYS A 244 -13.24 0.82 -17.53
C LYS A 244 -12.91 -0.67 -17.40
N PRO A 245 -13.77 -1.47 -16.75
CA PRO A 245 -13.74 -2.92 -16.89
C PRO A 245 -13.88 -3.29 -18.34
N VAL A 246 -13.04 -4.24 -18.76
CA VAL A 246 -13.43 -5.14 -19.82
C VAL A 246 -14.19 -6.26 -19.12
N PHE A 247 -15.53 -6.25 -19.26
CA PHE A 247 -16.41 -7.24 -18.63
C PHE A 247 -15.93 -8.65 -18.95
N GLY A 248 -15.72 -9.48 -17.92
CA GLY A 248 -15.26 -10.87 -18.07
C GLY A 248 -13.76 -11.05 -18.24
N SER A 249 -12.93 -10.00 -18.31
CA SER A 249 -11.47 -10.15 -18.30
C SER A 249 -10.92 -9.94 -16.89
N CYS A 250 -10.57 -11.05 -16.24
CA CYS A 250 -9.57 -11.05 -15.17
C CYS A 250 -8.34 -11.81 -15.71
N PRO A 251 -7.14 -11.19 -15.77
CA PRO A 251 -6.80 -9.92 -15.16
C PRO A 251 -7.35 -8.71 -15.94
N TRP A 252 -7.41 -7.58 -15.24
CA TRP A 252 -7.57 -6.26 -15.85
C TRP A 252 -6.61 -6.06 -17.02
N PRO A 253 -6.97 -5.29 -18.06
CA PRO A 253 -5.98 -4.91 -19.06
C PRO A 253 -4.97 -3.91 -18.46
N PRO A 254 -3.78 -3.73 -19.07
CA PRO A 254 -2.77 -2.81 -18.57
C PRO A 254 -3.30 -1.38 -18.33
N PRO A 255 -2.67 -0.58 -17.45
CA PRO A 255 -2.99 0.84 -17.30
C PRO A 255 -2.98 1.54 -18.67
N GLY A 256 -3.98 2.38 -18.94
CA GLY A 256 -4.08 3.12 -20.20
C GLY A 256 -4.68 2.36 -21.39
N THR A 257 -5.00 1.07 -21.30
CA THR A 257 -5.57 0.29 -22.42
C THR A 257 -7.08 0.07 -22.34
N SER A 258 -7.76 0.57 -21.30
CA SER A 258 -9.22 0.42 -21.13
C SER A 258 -9.94 1.71 -20.76
N GLY A 259 -9.55 2.81 -21.40
CA GLY A 259 -10.13 4.14 -21.14
C GLY A 259 -9.81 4.66 -19.75
N GLY A 260 -10.62 5.60 -19.26
CA GLY A 260 -10.36 6.36 -18.04
C GLY A 260 -9.70 7.71 -18.32
N THR A 261 -9.57 8.55 -17.28
CA THR A 261 -8.90 9.86 -17.37
C THR A 261 -7.52 9.75 -16.76
N ARG A 262 -6.47 9.97 -17.55
CA ARG A 262 -5.08 9.92 -17.11
C ARG A 262 -4.49 11.33 -16.97
N VAL A 263 -3.87 11.62 -15.83
CA VAL A 263 -3.20 12.90 -15.57
C VAL A 263 -1.78 12.65 -15.12
N TRP A 264 -0.83 13.22 -15.87
CA TRP A 264 0.59 13.04 -15.67
C TRP A 264 1.18 14.13 -14.78
N PHE A 265 2.14 13.76 -13.93
CA PHE A 265 2.84 14.67 -13.03
C PHE A 265 4.27 14.19 -12.75
N GLU A 266 5.12 15.09 -12.27
CA GLU A 266 6.49 14.74 -11.86
C GLU A 266 6.48 14.05 -10.50
N GLY A 267 7.07 12.86 -10.43
CA GLY A 267 7.19 12.12 -9.18
C GLY A 267 8.18 12.76 -8.21
N THR A 268 7.95 12.56 -6.92
CA THR A 268 8.88 12.96 -5.86
C THR A 268 9.52 11.71 -5.28
N TYR A 269 10.85 11.63 -5.28
CA TYR A 269 11.58 10.42 -4.91
C TYR A 269 12.57 10.64 -3.77
N VAL A 270 12.80 9.59 -2.98
CA VAL A 270 13.77 9.53 -1.89
C VAL A 270 14.71 8.36 -2.13
N SER A 271 16.01 8.60 -2.07
CA SER A 271 17.05 7.54 -2.14
C SER A 271 18.09 7.63 -1.03
N ASN A 272 18.15 8.75 -0.31
CA ASN A 272 19.08 8.91 0.81
C ASN A 272 18.43 8.40 2.11
N GLY A 273 19.19 7.66 2.91
CA GLY A 273 18.74 7.09 4.18
C GLY A 273 17.58 6.09 4.04
N THR A 274 17.53 5.38 2.91
CA THR A 274 16.57 4.31 2.64
C THR A 274 17.17 2.94 2.96
N VAL A 275 16.33 1.92 3.09
CA VAL A 275 16.73 0.52 3.27
C VAL A 275 16.11 -0.33 2.15
N PRO A 276 16.91 -0.98 1.29
CA PRO A 276 18.38 -0.94 1.22
C PRO A 276 18.92 0.45 0.89
N GLU A 277 20.17 0.70 1.25
CA GLU A 277 20.83 1.98 1.00
C GLU A 277 20.82 2.33 -0.50
N GLY A 278 20.50 3.59 -0.81
CA GLY A 278 20.42 4.08 -2.19
C GLY A 278 19.18 3.62 -2.97
N SER A 279 18.36 2.73 -2.41
CA SER A 279 17.14 2.27 -3.05
C SER A 279 16.16 3.43 -3.21
N MET A 280 15.47 3.51 -4.35
CA MET A 280 14.57 4.61 -4.68
C MET A 280 13.16 4.32 -4.18
N TRP A 281 12.57 5.29 -3.48
CA TRP A 281 11.20 5.26 -2.98
C TRP A 281 10.42 6.44 -3.54
N ALA A 282 9.18 6.21 -3.95
CA ALA A 282 8.27 7.27 -4.39
C ALA A 282 7.48 7.79 -3.19
N ARG A 283 7.45 9.11 -3.01
CA ARG A 283 6.52 9.75 -2.08
C ARG A 283 5.09 9.54 -2.59
N ASN A 284 4.16 9.21 -1.70
CA ASN A 284 2.75 9.10 -2.04
C ASN A 284 2.25 10.44 -2.62
N PRO A 285 1.82 10.48 -3.90
CA PRO A 285 1.47 11.73 -4.58
C PRO A 285 0.09 12.25 -4.20
N LEU A 286 -0.70 11.45 -3.47
CA LEU A 286 -2.08 11.76 -3.16
C LEU A 286 -2.14 12.67 -1.92
N PRO A 287 -2.66 13.91 -2.03
CA PRO A 287 -2.59 14.86 -0.92
C PRO A 287 -3.30 14.33 0.31
N ARG A 288 -2.64 14.47 1.46
CA ARG A 288 -3.20 14.21 2.78
C ARG A 288 -3.05 15.49 3.59
N ASN A 289 -4.14 16.23 3.81
CA ASN A 289 -4.07 17.40 4.69
C ASN A 289 -4.16 16.96 6.15
N ASP A 290 -3.54 17.67 7.07
CA ASP A 290 -3.36 17.18 8.44
C ASP A 290 -4.67 17.08 9.27
N HIS A 291 -5.80 17.65 8.80
CA HIS A 291 -6.95 17.80 9.70
C HIS A 291 -8.36 17.59 9.13
N GLN A 292 -8.67 17.77 7.84
CA GLN A 292 -10.10 17.80 7.43
C GLN A 292 -10.43 17.16 6.06
N ASP A 293 -9.55 17.23 5.06
CA ASP A 293 -9.86 16.87 3.66
C ASP A 293 -8.64 16.28 2.93
N THR A 294 -8.56 14.95 2.89
CA THR A 294 -7.61 14.27 1.99
C THR A 294 -8.00 14.60 0.54
N PHE A 295 -7.02 14.80 -0.33
CA PHE A 295 -7.15 15.21 -1.74
C PHE A 295 -7.72 16.62 -2.02
N ALA A 296 -8.02 17.44 -1.00
CA ALA A 296 -8.36 18.85 -1.22
C ALA A 296 -7.20 19.56 -1.94
N GLY A 297 -7.47 20.05 -3.16
CA GLY A 297 -6.48 20.74 -4.00
C GLY A 297 -5.80 19.90 -5.08
N PHE A 298 -6.11 18.60 -5.23
CA PHE A 298 -5.60 17.82 -6.36
C PHE A 298 -6.56 17.88 -7.55
N ALA A 299 -6.08 18.35 -8.71
CA ALA A 299 -6.85 18.33 -9.94
C ALA A 299 -6.54 17.06 -10.76
N PRO A 300 -7.55 16.42 -11.38
CA PRO A 300 -8.97 16.72 -11.26
C PRO A 300 -9.55 16.16 -9.96
N ALA A 301 -10.23 17.01 -9.18
CA ALA A 301 -10.97 16.57 -8.01
C ALA A 301 -12.24 15.85 -8.48
N ARG A 302 -12.16 14.54 -8.69
CA ARG A 302 -13.29 13.71 -9.12
C ARG A 302 -13.78 12.86 -7.93
N GLY A 303 -15.03 13.07 -7.51
CA GLY A 303 -15.70 12.28 -6.47
C GLY A 303 -15.90 13.00 -5.13
N ARG A 304 -16.75 12.46 -4.26
CA ARG A 304 -16.93 12.94 -2.88
C ARG A 304 -15.81 12.39 -1.99
N LEU A 305 -14.84 13.23 -1.66
CA LEU A 305 -13.78 12.94 -0.71
C LEU A 305 -14.31 13.18 0.72
N ARG A 306 -13.97 12.30 1.66
CA ARG A 306 -14.36 12.49 3.08
C ARG A 306 -13.21 12.09 4.00
N ARG A 307 -12.55 13.08 4.61
CA ARG A 307 -11.48 12.85 5.60
C ARG A 307 -10.42 11.93 5.00
N MET A 308 -9.90 10.91 5.71
CA MET A 308 -8.84 9.99 5.24
C MET A 308 -9.21 9.10 4.03
N TRP A 309 -10.49 9.05 3.65
CA TRP A 309 -10.97 8.17 2.59
C TRP A 309 -10.76 8.81 1.22
N GLY A 310 -10.01 8.14 0.37
CA GLY A 310 -9.69 8.58 -0.99
C GLY A 310 -10.80 8.32 -2.01
N PRO A 311 -10.61 8.79 -3.26
CA PRO A 311 -11.49 8.42 -4.35
C PRO A 311 -11.34 6.92 -4.63
N TYR A 312 -12.44 6.19 -4.54
CA TYR A 312 -12.48 4.73 -4.72
C TYR A 312 -12.12 4.25 -6.14
N ASN A 313 -11.87 5.18 -7.07
CA ASN A 313 -11.69 4.95 -8.50
C ASN A 313 -10.36 5.52 -9.03
N VAL A 314 -9.41 5.86 -8.15
CA VAL A 314 -8.09 6.36 -8.54
C VAL A 314 -7.02 5.27 -8.42
N GLU A 315 -6.15 5.21 -9.42
CA GLU A 315 -4.90 4.47 -9.41
C GLU A 315 -3.73 5.45 -9.49
N VAL A 316 -2.68 5.19 -8.71
CA VAL A 316 -1.36 5.76 -8.92
C VAL A 316 -0.62 4.79 -9.84
N VAL A 317 -0.20 5.30 -11.01
CA VAL A 317 0.47 4.52 -12.05
C VAL A 317 1.91 5.00 -12.17
N ASP A 318 2.82 4.04 -12.11
CA ASP A 318 4.26 4.21 -12.15
C ASP A 318 4.86 3.49 -13.34
N THR A 319 6.00 3.99 -13.82
CA THR A 319 6.84 3.25 -14.76
C THR A 319 8.14 2.84 -14.06
N LEU A 320 8.48 1.55 -14.15
CA LEU A 320 9.65 0.96 -13.53
C LEU A 320 10.64 0.50 -14.59
N ALA A 321 11.93 0.71 -14.36
CA ALA A 321 12.99 0.13 -15.20
C ALA A 321 13.40 -1.24 -14.66
N LEU A 322 13.33 -2.26 -15.52
CA LEU A 322 13.84 -3.59 -15.23
C LEU A 322 15.34 -3.66 -15.56
N PRO A 323 16.19 -4.28 -14.71
CA PRO A 323 17.57 -4.56 -15.07
C PRO A 323 17.68 -5.41 -16.35
N ALA A 324 18.64 -5.08 -17.21
CA ALA A 324 18.83 -5.74 -18.50
C ALA A 324 19.37 -7.16 -18.37
N ASP A 325 20.07 -7.44 -17.28
CA ASP A 325 20.68 -8.73 -16.94
C ASP A 325 19.75 -9.62 -16.09
N LEU A 326 18.49 -9.21 -15.89
CA LEU A 326 17.51 -10.01 -15.16
C LEU A 326 17.39 -11.42 -15.76
N PRO A 327 17.65 -12.48 -14.97
CA PRO A 327 17.50 -13.85 -15.45
C PRO A 327 16.05 -14.17 -15.84
N HIS A 328 15.91 -14.89 -16.96
CA HIS A 328 14.62 -15.45 -17.37
C HIS A 328 14.08 -16.38 -16.28
N GLY A 329 12.77 -16.28 -16.03
CA GLY A 329 12.05 -17.16 -15.12
C GLY A 329 10.88 -16.47 -14.45
N GLU A 330 10.41 -17.09 -13.38
CA GLU A 330 9.28 -16.61 -12.60
C GLU A 330 9.75 -15.79 -11.41
N TRP A 331 9.12 -14.63 -11.25
CA TRP A 331 9.42 -13.65 -10.23
C TRP A 331 8.14 -13.21 -9.53
N VAL A 332 8.31 -12.65 -8.34
CA VAL A 332 7.26 -11.99 -7.60
C VAL A 332 7.63 -10.52 -7.50
N LEU A 333 6.72 -9.65 -7.93
CA LEU A 333 6.75 -8.22 -7.68
C LEU A 333 6.22 -7.96 -6.28
N GLY A 334 7.06 -7.46 -5.39
CA GLY A 334 6.69 -6.99 -4.06
C GLY A 334 6.51 -5.48 -4.06
N TRP A 335 5.31 -5.03 -3.74
CA TRP A 335 5.02 -3.63 -3.43
C TRP A 335 5.00 -3.44 -1.93
N ARG A 336 5.65 -2.38 -1.45
CA ARG A 336 5.65 -1.98 -0.05
C ARG A 336 5.35 -0.50 0.07
N TRP A 337 4.39 -0.15 0.91
CA TRP A 337 4.05 1.23 1.24
C TRP A 337 4.22 1.48 2.73
N ASP A 338 5.22 2.31 3.05
CA ASP A 338 5.52 2.76 4.40
C ASP A 338 4.67 4.01 4.69
N CYS A 339 3.71 3.89 5.61
CA CYS A 339 2.85 5.01 5.98
C CYS A 339 3.61 6.06 6.81
N GLU A 340 3.12 7.31 6.77
CA GLU A 340 3.64 8.39 7.61
C GLU A 340 2.68 8.71 8.76
N GLU A 341 1.37 8.74 8.52
CA GLU A 341 0.38 9.05 9.55
C GLU A 341 0.11 7.88 10.53
N SER A 342 0.67 6.70 10.26
CA SER A 342 0.52 5.51 11.10
C SER A 342 1.72 4.59 11.02
N ASN A 343 1.87 3.77 12.07
CA ASN A 343 2.84 2.69 12.19
C ASN A 343 2.37 1.46 11.42
N GLN A 344 2.06 1.64 10.14
CA GLN A 344 1.53 0.60 9.26
C GLN A 344 2.39 0.50 8.00
N VAL A 345 2.64 -0.73 7.56
CA VAL A 345 3.36 -1.04 6.32
C VAL A 345 2.49 -1.91 5.45
N TRP A 346 2.04 -1.40 4.31
CA TRP A 346 1.19 -2.10 3.35
C TRP A 346 2.03 -2.91 2.40
N ALA A 347 1.51 -4.07 2.01
CA ALA A 347 2.25 -4.97 1.14
C ALA A 347 1.33 -5.65 0.13
N SER A 348 1.89 -5.95 -1.04
CA SER A 348 1.24 -6.78 -2.05
C SER A 348 2.30 -7.55 -2.84
N CYS A 349 1.95 -8.76 -3.28
CA CYS A 349 2.82 -9.61 -4.08
C CYS A 349 2.11 -10.04 -5.37
N SER A 350 2.70 -9.79 -6.54
CA SER A 350 2.15 -10.17 -7.85
C SER A 350 3.11 -11.10 -8.60
N ASP A 351 2.60 -12.21 -9.14
CA ASP A 351 3.40 -13.12 -9.97
C ASP A 351 3.63 -12.53 -11.37
N VAL A 352 4.88 -12.53 -11.82
CA VAL A 352 5.33 -12.02 -13.12
C VAL A 352 6.31 -13.00 -13.77
N THR A 353 6.30 -13.10 -15.09
CA THR A 353 7.33 -13.82 -15.85
C THR A 353 8.29 -12.81 -16.44
N ILE A 354 9.60 -13.01 -16.24
CA ILE A 354 10.64 -12.23 -16.92
C ILE A 354 11.23 -13.09 -18.03
N VAL A 355 11.27 -12.59 -19.26
CA VAL A 355 11.92 -13.22 -20.42
C VAL A 355 13.16 -12.45 -20.85
N SER A 356 14.11 -13.16 -21.46
CA SER A 356 15.29 -12.53 -22.06
C SER A 356 14.90 -11.68 -23.27
N PRO A 357 15.65 -10.60 -23.58
CA PRO A 357 15.48 -9.87 -24.82
C PRO A 357 15.63 -10.81 -26.01
N ALA A 358 14.81 -10.63 -27.05
CA ALA A 358 15.04 -11.33 -28.31
C ALA A 358 16.45 -10.97 -28.80
N ARG A 359 17.29 -11.98 -29.09
CA ARG A 359 18.56 -11.73 -29.76
C ARG A 359 18.23 -11.04 -31.08
N ALA A 360 18.80 -9.86 -31.31
CA ALA A 360 18.76 -9.25 -32.63
C ALA A 360 19.34 -10.28 -33.62
N ALA A 361 18.57 -10.63 -34.65
CA ALA A 361 19.10 -11.44 -35.74
C ALA A 361 20.22 -10.62 -36.38
N SER A 362 21.45 -11.10 -36.24
CA SER A 362 22.66 -10.54 -36.84
C SER A 362 22.70 -10.78 -38.33
#